data_AF-A0A0F4Q470-F1
#
_entry.id   AF-A0A0F4Q470-F1
#
_cell.length_a   1.000
_cell.length_b   1.000
_cell.length_c   1.000
_cell.angle_alpha   90.00
_cell.angle_beta   90.00
_cell.angle_gamma   90.00
#
_symmetry.space_group_name_H-M   'P 1'
#
loop_
_entity.id
_entity.type
_entity.pdbx_description
1 polymer ?
#
loop_
_entity_poly.entity_id
_entity_poly.type
_entity_poly.pdbx_seq_one_letter_code
_entity_poly.pdbx_strand_id
1 'polypeptide(L)'
;MSTKFSIYDSPFSDETKVLRRNSLLLSGICLFIGLTGELPSKLALLGVSFDTSQQSTIGWFFLAILVYFYLHFISNAAVEVAKWIHPFLKTISAKKIMLTSYSHAFDEEDFVNIPNQVDEGDKNDMQADALSTADWQVKNKLSLLYKMIYLKLTIEILIPICVGLWAMVLMFLLITS
;
A
#
# COMPACT_ATOMS: atom_id res chain seq x y z
N MET A 1 15.15 -3.56 5.81
CA MET A 1 13.94 -3.62 6.67
C MET A 1 14.17 -4.72 7.70
N SER A 2 13.92 -4.44 8.97
CA SER A 2 14.00 -5.44 10.05
C SER A 2 13.15 -6.67 9.70
N THR A 3 13.68 -7.87 9.94
CA THR A 3 12.94 -9.14 9.81
C THR A 3 11.93 -9.34 10.94
N LYS A 4 11.97 -8.49 11.97
CA LYS A 4 11.12 -8.51 13.14
C LYS A 4 10.11 -7.38 13.09
N PHE A 5 8.85 -7.71 13.35
CA PHE A 5 7.78 -6.74 13.52
C PHE A 5 8.06 -5.86 14.76
N SER A 6 7.87 -4.55 14.60
CA SER A 6 7.92 -3.56 15.68
C SER A 6 6.76 -2.59 15.50
N ILE A 7 6.03 -2.34 16.59
CA ILE A 7 4.91 -1.38 16.62
C ILE A 7 5.45 0.07 16.58
N TYR A 8 6.70 0.27 17.00
CA TYR A 8 7.35 1.59 17.03
C TYR A 8 7.96 1.98 15.69
N ASP A 9 8.14 1.02 14.78
CA ASP A 9 8.68 1.29 13.45
C ASP A 9 7.54 1.77 12.54
N SER A 10 7.76 2.90 11.86
CA SER A 10 6.80 3.36 10.86
C SER A 10 6.74 2.37 9.70
N PRO A 11 5.55 1.93 9.28
CA PRO A 11 5.41 1.07 8.11
C PRO A 11 5.81 1.80 6.82
N PHE A 12 5.79 3.13 6.85
CA PHE A 12 5.91 3.96 5.65
C PHE A 12 7.35 4.40 5.38
N SER A 13 7.74 4.30 4.11
CA SER A 13 8.96 4.96 3.61
C SER A 13 8.81 6.48 3.67
N ASP A 14 9.93 7.20 3.56
CA ASP A 14 9.88 8.67 3.54
C ASP A 14 9.13 9.21 2.33
N GLU A 15 9.20 8.51 1.20
CA GLU A 15 8.39 8.77 0.00
C GLU A 15 6.89 8.70 0.33
N THR A 16 6.43 7.59 0.92
CA THR A 16 5.01 7.40 1.30
C THR A 16 4.56 8.40 2.35
N LYS A 17 5.43 8.81 3.29
CA LYS A 17 5.12 9.85 4.28
C LYS A 17 4.89 11.22 3.62
N VAL A 18 5.72 11.58 2.64
CA VAL A 18 5.54 12.80 1.85
C VAL A 18 4.23 12.74 1.06
N LEU A 19 3.96 11.60 0.43
CA LEU A 19 2.75 11.39 -0.35
C LEU A 19 1.48 11.46 0.52
N ARG A 20 1.52 10.88 1.72
CA ARG A 20 0.46 11.00 2.73
C ARG A 20 0.16 12.45 3.09
N ARG A 21 1.21 13.23 3.38
CA ARG A 21 1.06 14.65 3.75
C ARG A 21 0.44 15.45 2.60
N ASN A 22 0.95 15.26 1.38
CA ASN A 22 0.47 15.98 0.21
C ASN A 22 -0.97 15.58 -0.13
N SER A 23 -1.30 14.29 -0.06
CA SER A 23 -2.67 13.80 -0.23
C SER A 23 -3.60 14.39 0.81
N LEU A 24 -3.22 14.45 2.09
CA LEU A 24 -4.06 15.00 3.15
C LEU A 24 -4.34 16.49 2.95
N LEU A 25 -3.31 17.28 2.62
CA LEU A 25 -3.46 18.71 2.34
C LEU A 25 -4.41 18.92 1.16
N LEU A 26 -4.19 18.19 0.07
CA LEU A 26 -5.03 18.29 -1.13
C LEU A 26 -6.47 17.86 -0.87
N SER A 27 -6.68 16.76 -0.13
CA SER A 27 -8.02 16.34 0.31
C SER A 27 -8.70 17.41 1.15
N GLY A 28 -7.96 18.09 2.04
CA GLY A 28 -8.48 19.21 2.83
C GLY A 28 -8.92 20.39 1.96
N ILE A 29 -8.11 20.76 0.97
CA ILE A 29 -8.44 21.82 0.01
C ILE A 29 -9.69 21.45 -0.80
N CYS A 30 -9.72 20.25 -1.37
CA CYS A 30 -10.86 19.79 -2.17
C CYS A 30 -12.15 19.65 -1.33
N LEU A 31 -12.03 19.20 -0.09
CA LEU A 31 -13.16 19.14 0.84
C LEU A 31 -13.69 20.55 1.15
N PHE A 32 -12.80 21.50 1.42
CA PHE A 32 -13.18 22.89 1.65
C PHE A 32 -13.94 23.48 0.44
N ILE A 33 -13.40 23.31 -0.77
CA ILE A 33 -14.06 23.72 -2.01
C ILE A 33 -15.45 23.09 -2.12
N GLY A 34 -15.54 21.77 -1.92
CA GLY A 34 -16.80 21.03 -1.98
C GLY A 34 -17.84 21.48 -0.95
N LEU A 35 -17.41 21.87 0.26
CA LEU A 35 -18.29 22.42 1.29
C LEU A 35 -18.75 23.83 0.98
N THR A 36 -17.88 24.67 0.41
CA THR A 36 -18.24 26.04 0.03
C THR A 36 -19.12 26.12 -1.21
N GLY A 37 -19.07 25.09 -2.08
CA GLY A 37 -19.78 25.09 -3.37
C GLY A 37 -19.23 26.09 -4.39
N GLU A 38 -18.15 26.80 -4.06
CA GLU A 38 -17.52 27.81 -4.91
C GLU A 38 -16.16 27.32 -5.40
N LEU A 39 -16.00 27.30 -6.73
CA LEU A 39 -14.71 27.05 -7.35
C LEU A 39 -13.87 28.34 -7.34
N PRO A 40 -12.54 28.24 -7.19
CA PRO A 40 -11.70 29.43 -7.15
C PRO A 40 -11.80 30.20 -8.48
N SER A 41 -12.25 31.46 -8.39
CA SER A 41 -12.40 32.37 -9.53
C SER A 41 -11.08 32.96 -10.03
N LYS A 42 -10.03 32.88 -9.22
CA LYS A 42 -8.68 33.32 -9.57
C LYS A 42 -7.62 32.48 -8.86
N LEU A 43 -6.55 32.14 -9.57
CA LEU A 43 -5.32 31.62 -8.98
C LEU A 43 -4.30 32.75 -8.93
N ALA A 44 -4.33 33.52 -7.84
CA ALA A 44 -3.50 34.71 -7.66
C ALA A 44 -1.99 34.43 -7.83
N LEU A 45 -1.54 33.23 -7.47
CA LEU A 45 -0.14 32.81 -7.60
C LEU A 45 0.33 32.72 -9.07
N LEU A 46 -0.58 32.39 -9.99
CA LEU A 46 -0.29 32.24 -11.42
C LEU A 46 -0.75 33.46 -12.24
N GLY A 47 -1.39 34.44 -11.59
CA GLY A 47 -1.96 35.62 -12.26
C GLY A 47 -3.11 35.29 -13.21
N VAL A 48 -3.74 34.10 -13.09
CA VAL A 48 -4.80 33.66 -13.98
C VAL A 48 -6.17 33.87 -13.33
N SER A 49 -7.04 34.59 -14.03
CA SER A 49 -8.45 34.77 -13.69
C SER A 49 -9.29 33.86 -14.58
N PHE A 50 -10.37 33.31 -14.04
CA PHE A 50 -11.16 32.30 -14.73
C PHE A 50 -12.59 32.76 -14.95
N ASP A 51 -13.01 32.71 -16.21
CA ASP A 51 -14.41 32.87 -16.57
C ASP A 51 -15.24 31.68 -16.10
N THR A 52 -16.56 31.84 -16.04
CA THR A 52 -17.50 30.82 -15.54
C THR A 52 -17.35 29.46 -16.27
N SER A 53 -16.99 29.48 -17.56
CA SER A 53 -16.72 28.25 -18.33
C SER A 53 -15.41 27.57 -17.92
N GLN A 54 -14.38 28.33 -17.55
CA GLN A 54 -13.06 27.83 -17.15
C GLN A 54 -13.04 27.33 -15.69
N GLN A 55 -13.93 27.85 -14.84
CA GLN A 55 -14.08 27.39 -13.46
C GLN A 55 -14.42 25.89 -13.39
N SER A 56 -15.33 25.41 -14.24
CA SER A 56 -15.67 23.98 -14.33
C SER A 56 -14.44 23.12 -14.66
N THR A 57 -13.61 23.56 -15.62
CA THR A 57 -12.36 22.88 -15.99
C THR A 57 -11.39 22.78 -14.81
N ILE A 58 -11.32 23.81 -13.96
CA ILE A 58 -10.48 23.80 -12.76
C ILE A 58 -11.00 22.84 -11.71
N GLY A 59 -12.32 22.75 -11.54
CA GLY A 59 -12.93 21.74 -10.68
C GLY A 59 -12.51 20.33 -11.08
N TRP A 60 -12.60 20.01 -12.37
CA TRP A 60 -12.12 18.73 -12.92
C TRP A 60 -10.63 18.53 -12.74
N PHE A 61 -9.82 19.59 -12.89
CA PHE A 61 -8.38 19.54 -12.64
C PHE A 61 -8.04 19.19 -11.19
N PHE A 62 -8.66 19.88 -10.21
CA PHE A 62 -8.48 19.56 -8.79
C PHE A 62 -8.90 18.13 -8.46
N LEU A 63 -10.05 17.70 -9.00
CA LEU A 63 -10.52 16.33 -8.81
C LEU A 63 -9.54 15.31 -9.40
N ALA A 64 -9.02 15.54 -10.60
CA ALA A 64 -8.05 14.65 -11.24
C ALA A 64 -6.75 14.54 -10.44
N ILE A 65 -6.22 15.66 -9.95
CA ILE A 65 -5.03 15.68 -9.08
C ILE A 65 -5.31 14.95 -7.76
N LEU A 66 -6.47 15.18 -7.15
CA LEU A 66 -6.87 14.50 -5.92
C LEU A 66 -6.91 12.98 -6.11
N VAL A 67 -7.57 12.52 -7.18
CA VAL A 67 -7.65 11.10 -7.52
C VAL A 67 -6.25 10.51 -7.76
N TYR A 68 -5.39 11.23 -8.48
CA TYR A 68 -4.01 10.79 -8.71
C TYR A 68 -3.23 10.61 -7.39
N PHE A 69 -3.19 11.63 -6.54
CA PHE A 69 -2.47 11.57 -5.26
C PHE A 69 -3.06 10.49 -4.33
N TYR A 70 -4.38 10.32 -4.33
CA TYR A 70 -5.07 9.32 -3.52
C TYR A 70 -4.72 7.89 -3.97
N LEU A 71 -4.80 7.61 -5.28
CA LEU A 71 -4.46 6.30 -5.82
C LEU A 71 -2.96 5.99 -5.68
N HIS A 72 -2.10 6.99 -5.87
CA HIS A 72 -0.65 6.84 -5.67
C HIS A 72 -0.34 6.55 -4.20
N PHE A 73 -1.00 7.23 -3.27
CA PHE A 73 -0.84 6.97 -1.84
C PHE A 73 -1.30 5.56 -1.46
N ILE A 74 -2.51 5.15 -1.88
CA ILE A 74 -3.04 3.83 -1.54
C ILE A 74 -2.18 2.71 -2.09
N SER A 75 -1.73 2.82 -3.34
CA SER A 75 -0.93 1.77 -3.97
C SER A 75 0.43 1.58 -3.27
N ASN A 76 1.08 2.67 -2.85
CA ASN A 76 2.30 2.61 -2.04
C ASN A 76 2.04 2.10 -0.62
N ALA A 77 1.08 2.69 0.08
CA ALA A 77 0.76 2.36 1.46
C ALA A 77 0.34 0.89 1.61
N ALA A 78 -0.45 0.35 0.68
CA ALA A 78 -0.90 -1.04 0.72
C ALA A 78 0.27 -2.04 0.71
N VAL A 79 1.24 -1.83 -0.19
CA VAL A 79 2.41 -2.73 -0.31
C VAL A 79 3.31 -2.61 0.93
N GLU A 80 3.51 -1.40 1.44
CA GLU A 80 4.35 -1.16 2.62
C GLU A 80 3.71 -1.73 3.90
N VAL A 81 2.40 -1.54 4.09
CA VAL A 81 1.66 -2.14 5.20
C VAL A 81 1.69 -3.67 5.11
N ALA A 82 1.53 -4.25 3.91
CA ALA A 82 1.63 -5.69 3.72
C ALA A 82 3.00 -6.22 4.17
N LYS A 83 4.09 -5.55 3.77
CA LYS A 83 5.45 -5.92 4.20
C LYS A 83 5.66 -5.76 5.70
N TRP A 84 5.12 -4.71 6.31
CA TRP A 84 5.24 -4.46 7.74
C TRP A 84 4.47 -5.49 8.58
N ILE A 85 3.25 -5.85 8.19
CA ILE A 85 2.40 -6.81 8.91
C ILE A 85 2.81 -8.27 8.65
N HIS A 86 3.43 -8.58 7.51
CA HIS A 86 3.84 -9.93 7.13
C HIS A 86 4.57 -10.70 8.25
N PRO A 87 5.66 -10.21 8.87
CA PRO A 87 6.39 -10.95 9.90
C PRO A 87 5.53 -11.27 11.14
N PHE A 88 4.61 -10.37 11.51
CA PHE A 88 3.69 -10.58 12.62
C PHE A 88 2.71 -11.72 12.33
N LEU A 89 2.03 -11.66 11.17
CA LEU A 89 1.09 -12.71 10.78
C LEU A 89 1.78 -14.05 10.55
N LYS A 90 3.00 -14.04 9.99
CA LYS A 90 3.81 -15.24 9.81
C LYS A 90 4.09 -15.92 11.13
N THR A 91 4.50 -15.17 12.14
CA THR A 91 4.80 -15.72 13.48
C THR A 91 3.56 -16.34 14.13
N ILE A 92 2.40 -15.67 14.03
CA ILE A 92 1.13 -16.19 14.55
C ILE A 92 0.70 -17.46 13.81
N SER A 93 0.80 -17.45 12.48
CA SER A 93 0.41 -18.59 11.65
C SER A 93 1.33 -19.79 11.87
N ALA A 94 2.64 -19.56 11.98
CA ALA A 94 3.62 -20.61 12.25
C ALA A 94 3.38 -21.23 13.63
N LYS A 95 3.11 -20.42 14.66
CA LYS A 95 2.74 -20.94 15.99
C LYS A 95 1.47 -21.77 15.94
N LYS A 96 0.45 -21.31 15.20
CA LYS A 96 -0.80 -22.07 15.04
C LYS A 96 -0.55 -23.42 14.36
N ILE A 97 0.20 -23.44 13.25
CA ILE A 97 0.54 -24.66 12.52
C ILE A 97 1.32 -25.61 13.42
N MET A 98 2.30 -25.12 14.17
CA MET A 98 3.05 -25.96 15.10
C MET A 98 2.15 -26.63 16.16
N LEU A 99 1.18 -25.88 16.70
CA LEU A 99 0.24 -26.40 17.70
C LEU A 99 -0.81 -27.36 17.12
N THR A 100 -1.18 -27.25 15.83
CA THR A 100 -2.24 -28.05 15.23
C THR A 100 -1.74 -29.24 14.42
N SER A 101 -0.64 -29.08 13.69
CA SER A 101 -0.10 -30.10 12.78
C SER A 101 0.88 -31.03 13.48
N TYR A 102 1.48 -30.57 14.57
CA TYR A 102 2.38 -31.37 15.41
C TYR A 102 1.84 -31.52 16.84
N SER A 103 0.51 -31.46 17.02
CA SER A 103 -0.13 -31.72 18.31
C SER A 103 0.21 -33.11 18.86
N HIS A 104 0.46 -34.08 17.98
CA HIS A 104 0.86 -35.45 18.32
C HIS A 104 2.27 -35.55 18.91
N ALA A 105 3.10 -34.50 18.88
CA ALA A 105 4.36 -34.46 19.64
C ALA A 105 4.13 -34.19 21.15
N PHE A 106 2.87 -34.11 21.57
CA PHE A 106 2.42 -33.88 22.95
C PHE A 106 1.21 -34.77 23.29
N ASP A 107 1.14 -36.00 22.75
CA ASP A 107 0.04 -36.92 23.03
C ASP A 107 0.21 -37.62 24.41
N GLU A 108 -0.87 -38.09 25.02
CA GLU A 108 -0.82 -38.71 26.36
C GLU A 108 -0.01 -40.01 26.36
N GLU A 109 0.10 -40.69 25.21
CA GLU A 109 0.89 -41.91 25.03
C GLU A 109 2.41 -41.65 24.85
N ASP A 110 2.82 -40.43 24.47
CA ASP A 110 4.24 -40.06 24.33
C ASP A 110 4.97 -40.00 25.68
N PHE A 111 4.24 -39.82 26.78
CA PHE A 111 4.80 -39.87 28.14
C PHE A 111 5.14 -41.31 28.60
N VAL A 112 4.68 -42.33 27.87
CA VAL A 112 4.98 -43.75 28.15
C VAL A 112 6.30 -44.18 27.50
N ASN A 113 6.70 -43.51 26.41
CA ASN A 113 7.92 -43.78 25.65
C ASN A 113 8.68 -42.47 25.38
N ILE A 114 9.14 -41.80 26.44
CA ILE A 114 9.96 -40.59 26.28
C ILE A 114 11.33 -41.01 25.73
N PRO A 115 11.68 -40.69 24.47
CA PRO A 115 13.04 -40.94 23.98
C PRO A 115 14.02 -40.11 24.82
N ASN A 116 15.13 -40.72 25.24
CA ASN A 116 16.10 -40.10 26.15
C ASN A 116 16.74 -38.81 25.59
N GLN A 117 16.63 -38.57 24.28
CA GLN A 117 17.07 -37.35 23.62
C GLN A 117 16.07 -36.97 22.53
N VAL A 118 15.63 -35.72 22.55
CA VAL A 118 14.85 -35.18 21.44
C VAL A 118 15.81 -34.91 20.30
N ASP A 119 15.55 -35.47 19.11
CA ASP A 119 16.33 -35.14 17.92
C ASP A 119 16.12 -33.65 17.58
N GLU A 120 17.19 -32.87 17.70
CA GLU A 120 17.17 -31.45 17.36
C GLU A 120 16.97 -31.24 15.85
N GLY A 121 17.34 -32.22 15.02
CA GLY A 121 17.10 -32.22 13.58
C GLY A 121 15.61 -32.19 13.26
N ASP A 122 14.85 -33.13 13.81
CA ASP A 122 13.40 -33.22 13.61
C ASP A 122 12.67 -31.95 14.05
N LYS A 123 13.06 -31.37 15.20
CA LYS A 123 12.50 -30.09 15.67
C LYS A 123 12.75 -28.95 14.70
N ASN A 124 13.97 -28.84 14.18
CA ASN A 124 14.35 -27.80 13.24
C ASN A 124 13.60 -27.96 11.91
N ASP A 125 13.41 -29.18 11.44
CA ASP A 125 12.67 -29.50 10.22
C ASP A 125 11.18 -29.18 10.36
N MET A 126 10.56 -29.55 11.49
CA MET A 126 9.17 -29.19 11.81
C MET A 126 8.98 -27.67 11.90
N GLN A 127 9.93 -26.97 12.52
CA GLN A 127 9.88 -25.51 12.60
C GLN A 127 10.04 -24.86 11.22
N ALA A 128 10.95 -25.36 10.38
CA ALA A 128 11.17 -24.87 9.03
C ALA A 128 9.94 -25.08 8.14
N ASP A 129 9.31 -26.25 8.21
CA ASP A 129 8.08 -26.56 7.48
C ASP A 129 6.92 -25.65 7.92
N ALA A 130 6.71 -25.50 9.23
CA ALA A 130 5.69 -24.60 9.77
C ALA A 130 5.92 -23.14 9.33
N LEU A 131 7.17 -22.68 9.30
CA LEU A 131 7.52 -21.33 8.85
C LEU A 131 7.28 -21.15 7.35
N SER A 132 7.57 -22.15 6.53
CA SER A 132 7.36 -22.10 5.07
C SER A 132 5.87 -22.10 4.71
N THR A 133 5.08 -22.96 5.37
CA THR A 133 3.63 -23.03 5.21
C THR A 133 2.95 -21.76 5.69
N ALA A 134 3.39 -21.21 6.83
CA ALA A 134 2.93 -19.92 7.33
C ALA A 134 3.21 -18.79 6.34
N ASP A 135 4.40 -18.75 5.74
CA ASP A 135 4.80 -17.75 4.75
C ASP A 135 3.84 -17.78 3.55
N TRP A 136 3.56 -18.97 3.02
CA TRP A 136 2.64 -19.15 1.91
C TRP A 136 1.21 -18.71 2.25
N GLN A 137 0.68 -19.13 3.41
CA GLN A 137 -0.66 -18.74 3.85
C GLN A 137 -0.79 -17.22 4.03
N VAL A 138 0.21 -16.57 4.63
CA VAL A 138 0.22 -15.13 4.84
C VAL A 138 0.34 -14.39 3.52
N LYS A 139 1.22 -14.84 2.62
CA LYS A 139 1.36 -14.27 1.27
C LYS A 139 0.04 -14.34 0.49
N ASN A 140 -0.69 -15.46 0.60
CA ASN A 140 -1.99 -15.59 -0.06
C ASN A 140 -3.04 -14.67 0.55
N LYS A 141 -3.10 -14.55 1.88
CA LYS A 141 -4.02 -13.62 2.58
C LYS A 141 -3.74 -12.15 2.24
N LEU A 142 -2.47 -11.77 2.13
CA LEU A 142 -2.04 -10.42 1.78
C LEU A 142 -1.93 -10.20 0.25
N SER A 143 -2.36 -11.16 -0.56
CA SER A 143 -2.17 -11.13 -2.02
C SER A 143 -2.78 -9.90 -2.68
N LEU A 144 -3.94 -9.43 -2.19
CA LEU A 144 -4.58 -8.21 -2.69
C LEU A 144 -3.69 -6.98 -2.47
N LEU A 145 -3.10 -6.84 -1.28
CA LEU A 145 -2.21 -5.72 -0.97
C LEU A 145 -0.92 -5.80 -1.79
N TYR A 146 -0.36 -7.00 -1.99
CA TYR A 146 0.79 -7.17 -2.87
C TYR A 146 0.48 -6.87 -4.33
N LYS A 147 -0.72 -7.21 -4.82
CA LYS A 147 -1.15 -6.89 -6.19
C LYS A 147 -1.27 -5.38 -6.43
N MET A 148 -1.37 -4.55 -5.38
CA MET A 148 -1.30 -3.08 -5.52
C MET A 148 0.04 -2.59 -6.08
N ILE A 149 1.08 -3.42 -6.12
CA ILE A 149 2.32 -3.09 -6.82
C ILE A 149 2.09 -2.84 -8.33
N TYR A 150 1.17 -3.57 -8.95
CA TYR A 150 0.84 -3.37 -10.36
C TYR A 150 0.09 -2.05 -10.57
N LEU A 151 -0.77 -1.69 -9.63
CA LEU A 151 -1.43 -0.39 -9.63
C LEU A 151 -0.40 0.74 -9.45
N LYS A 152 0.54 0.60 -8.50
CA LYS A 152 1.65 1.55 -8.31
C LYS A 152 2.40 1.77 -9.61
N LEU A 153 2.86 0.68 -10.24
CA LEU A 153 3.64 0.74 -11.48
C LEU A 153 2.85 1.37 -12.63
N THR A 154 1.55 1.07 -12.72
CA THR A 154 0.65 1.70 -13.69
C THR A 154 0.53 3.21 -13.44
N ILE A 155 0.38 3.64 -12.19
CA ILE A 155 0.26 5.06 -11.83
C ILE A 155 1.56 5.82 -12.09
N GLU A 156 2.71 5.25 -11.76
CA GLU A 156 4.00 5.93 -11.86
C GLU A 156 4.52 6.04 -13.29
N ILE A 157 4.20 5.06 -14.13
CA ILE A 157 4.70 5.04 -15.51
C ILE A 157 3.63 5.55 -16.47
N LEU A 158 2.44 4.96 -16.43
CA LEU A 158 1.43 5.14 -17.47
C LEU A 158 0.78 6.53 -17.37
N ILE A 159 0.49 7.02 -16.16
CA ILE A 159 -0.17 8.33 -15.98
C ILE A 159 0.71 9.49 -16.46
N PRO A 160 1.99 9.64 -16.05
CA PRO A 160 2.83 10.73 -16.53
C PRO A 160 3.03 10.72 -18.04
N ILE A 161 3.16 9.53 -18.64
CA ILE A 161 3.30 9.39 -20.10
C ILE A 161 2.02 9.83 -20.79
N CYS A 162 0.86 9.30 -20.40
CA CYS A 162 -0.43 9.63 -21.03
C CYS A 162 -0.77 11.11 -20.86
N VAL A 163 -0.64 11.65 -19.64
CA VAL A 163 -0.95 13.06 -19.37
C VAL A 163 0.05 13.98 -20.08
N GLY A 164 1.34 13.63 -20.10
CA GLY A 164 2.37 14.38 -20.81
C GLY A 164 2.13 14.42 -22.32
N LEU A 165 1.85 13.27 -22.94
CA LEU A 165 1.51 13.18 -24.36
C LEU A 165 0.25 13.98 -24.69
N TRP A 166 -0.81 13.81 -23.88
CA TRP A 166 -2.05 14.55 -24.05
C TRP A 166 -1.81 16.07 -23.97
N ALA A 167 -1.07 16.53 -22.97
CA ALA A 167 -0.76 17.95 -22.79
C ALA A 167 0.04 18.51 -23.98
N MET A 168 1.03 17.76 -24.48
CA MET A 168 1.79 18.15 -25.67
C MET A 168 0.91 18.27 -26.92
N VAL A 169 0.00 17.33 -27.14
CA VAL A 169 -0.95 17.37 -28.27
C VAL A 169 -1.89 18.57 -28.16
N LEU A 170 -2.46 18.84 -26.98
CA LEU A 170 -3.33 20.01 -26.78
C LEU A 170 -2.58 21.33 -27.01
N MET A 171 -1.35 21.43 -26.50
CA MET A 171 -0.52 22.62 -26.71
C MET A 171 -0.15 22.81 -28.17
N PHE A 172 0.18 21.73 -28.88
CA PHE A 172 0.47 21.79 -30.32
C PHE A 172 -0.75 22.28 -31.10
N LEU A 173 -1.93 21.70 -30.86
CA LEU A 173 -3.17 22.11 -31.50
C LEU A 173 -3.49 23.58 -31.25
N LEU A 174 -3.35 24.05 -30.01
CA LEU A 174 -3.58 25.44 -29.62
C LEU A 174 -2.64 26.43 -30.31
N ILE A 175 -1.37 26.06 -30.51
CA ILE A 175 -0.38 26.90 -31.21
C ILE A 175 -0.67 26.95 -32.72
N THR A 176 -1.20 25.87 -33.28
CA THR A 176 -1.49 25.78 -34.72
C THR A 176 -2.88 26.27 -35.13
N SER A 177 -3.79 26.47 -34.16
CA SER A 177 -5.14 27.03 -34.36
C SER A 177 -5.12 28.55 -34.32
#